data_AF-A0A401RJJ0-F1
#
_entry.id   AF-A0A401RJJ0-F1
#
_cell.length_a   1.000
_cell.length_b   1.000
_cell.length_c   1.000
_cell.angle_alpha   90.00
_cell.angle_beta   90.00
_cell.angle_gamma   90.00
#
_symmetry.space_group_name_H-M   'P 1'
#
loop_
_entity.id
_entity.type
_entity.pdbx_description
1 polymer ?
#
loop_
_entity_poly.entity_id
_entity_poly.type
_entity_poly.pdbx_seq_one_letter_code
_entity_poly.pdbx_strand_id
1 'polypeptide(L)'
;SHVVDGQYGIKYSINLFLEHLWKDEAWGLNKINVIHPVTTPFIPQPLVLIDDTIPEQWLFNVSLGNFLPDVELTKLTLGTQSFPVDEETLIFNVYTGTNPNETTLNRIFILEVPMESPVVDRKYIGDGVEQYTLDVIYTMTVVPENLTFTHPAHLIHQHTIVLPVADGFCDEENMTLMVTHGTSDRYWIPFIGNMQLTPDSAAQRGYHLTENGTHSVITIPRDAAEVVHEAINEQGLHNRFEFKFRDNETLEVLVNFSVSCSFSISDLITCFPSGRIVITVLKLEALLGVDGKMMLKDKTCRPKERSAFKVTFDFSANTCGTSRR
;
A
#
# COMPACT_ATOMS: atom_id res chain seq x y z
N SER A 1 -15.56 33.97 21.29
CA SER A 1 -14.89 32.68 21.57
C SER A 1 -13.55 32.91 22.25
N HIS A 2 -12.93 31.88 22.81
CA HIS A 2 -11.59 31.98 23.39
C HIS A 2 -10.86 30.64 23.37
N VAL A 3 -9.53 30.69 23.54
CA VAL A 3 -8.68 29.51 23.64
C VAL A 3 -7.86 29.59 24.93
N VAL A 4 -7.82 28.51 25.69
CA VAL A 4 -6.97 28.37 26.89
C VAL A 4 -6.27 27.01 26.80
N ASP A 5 -4.94 26.99 26.90
CA ASP A 5 -4.12 25.77 26.83
C ASP A 5 -4.42 24.89 25.61
N GLY A 6 -4.71 25.52 24.46
CA GLY A 6 -5.06 24.84 23.21
C GLY A 6 -6.50 24.30 23.14
N GLN A 7 -7.31 24.51 24.18
CA GLN A 7 -8.71 24.10 24.22
C GLN A 7 -9.64 25.25 23.83
N TYR A 8 -10.61 24.96 22.96
CA TYR A 8 -11.65 25.90 22.55
C TYR A 8 -12.76 26.02 23.60
N GLY A 9 -13.26 27.25 23.78
CA GLY A 9 -14.36 27.52 24.66
C GLY A 9 -14.81 28.97 24.65
N ILE A 10 -15.54 29.35 25.69
CA ILE A 10 -16.20 30.63 25.79
C ILE A 10 -15.78 31.34 27.08
N LYS A 11 -15.53 32.65 26.97
CA LYS A 11 -15.46 33.58 28.09
C LYS A 11 -16.37 34.75 27.77
N TYR A 12 -17.21 35.14 28.71
CA TYR A 12 -18.00 36.35 28.64
C TYR A 12 -17.31 37.44 29.44
N SER A 13 -17.14 38.61 28.83
CA SER A 13 -16.56 39.78 29.48
C SER A 13 -17.53 40.95 29.37
N ILE A 14 -17.76 41.65 30.48
CA ILE A 14 -18.58 42.86 30.53
C ILE A 14 -17.86 43.92 31.33
N ASN A 15 -17.93 45.17 30.87
CA ASN A 15 -17.47 46.33 31.62
C ASN A 15 -18.65 46.89 32.42
N LEU A 16 -18.65 46.69 33.73
CA LEU A 16 -19.68 47.24 34.61
C LEU A 16 -19.38 48.70 34.89
N PHE A 17 -20.33 49.58 34.56
CA PHE A 17 -20.26 50.99 34.94
C PHE A 17 -20.91 51.16 36.32
N LEU A 18 -20.10 51.43 37.33
CA LEU A 18 -20.51 51.61 38.71
C LEU A 18 -20.44 53.09 39.06
N GLU A 19 -21.59 53.67 39.38
CA GLU A 19 -21.70 55.04 39.88
C GLU A 19 -22.02 54.99 41.37
N HIS A 20 -21.16 55.60 42.19
CA HIS A 20 -21.39 55.74 43.63
C HIS A 20 -21.49 57.22 43.98
N LEU A 21 -22.65 57.58 44.53
CA LEU A 21 -22.99 58.90 45.02
C LEU A 21 -22.99 58.89 46.55
N TRP A 22 -22.30 59.84 47.18
CA TRP A 22 -22.36 60.02 48.63
C TRP A 22 -22.46 61.50 48.96
N LYS A 23 -22.94 61.82 50.17
CA LYS A 23 -23.03 63.20 50.65
C LYS A 23 -22.13 63.38 51.85
N ASP A 24 -21.34 64.45 51.87
CA ASP A 24 -20.57 64.84 53.05
C ASP A 24 -20.95 66.26 53.52
N GLU A 25 -20.54 66.60 54.74
CA GLU A 25 -20.85 67.91 55.37
C GLU A 25 -20.04 69.07 54.77
N ALA A 26 -19.00 68.80 53.98
CA ALA A 26 -18.04 69.80 53.53
C ALA A 26 -18.25 70.25 52.07
N TRP A 27 -18.71 69.37 51.17
CA TRP A 27 -18.74 69.60 49.72
C TRP A 27 -20.11 69.29 49.07
N GLY A 28 -21.07 68.75 49.82
CA GLY A 28 -22.39 68.42 49.30
C GLY A 28 -22.43 67.01 48.68
N LEU A 29 -22.99 66.88 47.46
CA LEU A 29 -23.11 65.58 46.75
C LEU A 29 -21.83 65.27 45.98
N ASN A 30 -21.14 64.21 46.39
CA ASN A 30 -19.96 63.67 45.74
C ASN A 30 -20.32 62.48 44.84
N LYS A 31 -19.48 62.25 43.82
CA LYS A 31 -19.66 61.22 42.81
C LYS A 31 -18.34 60.58 42.44
N ILE A 32 -18.32 59.24 42.36
CA ILE A 32 -17.23 58.48 41.74
C ILE A 32 -17.82 57.52 40.70
N ASN A 33 -17.18 57.48 39.53
CA ASN A 33 -17.50 56.55 38.46
C ASN A 33 -16.35 55.56 38.33
N VAL A 34 -16.68 54.26 38.34
CA VAL A 34 -15.71 53.17 38.20
C VAL A 34 -16.17 52.28 37.05
N ILE A 35 -15.26 51.96 36.14
CA ILE A 35 -15.47 50.89 35.17
C ILE A 35 -14.79 49.65 35.72
N HIS A 36 -15.57 48.62 36.05
CA HIS A 36 -15.08 47.37 36.59
C HIS A 36 -15.28 46.24 35.56
N PRO A 37 -14.20 45.74 34.92
CA PRO A 37 -14.31 44.62 34.00
C PRO A 37 -14.56 43.33 34.79
N VAL A 38 -15.58 42.58 34.38
CA VAL A 38 -15.90 41.25 34.93
C VAL A 38 -15.85 40.25 33.80
N THR A 39 -15.09 39.18 34.00
CA THR A 39 -14.97 38.07 33.06
C THR A 39 -15.39 36.78 33.74
N THR A 40 -16.24 35.99 33.09
CA THR A 40 -16.61 34.66 33.55
C THR A 40 -15.39 33.71 33.49
N PRO A 41 -15.36 32.66 34.32
CA PRO A 41 -14.42 31.57 34.10
C PRO A 41 -14.51 31.00 32.69
N PHE A 42 -13.44 30.36 32.22
CA PHE A 42 -13.43 29.66 30.94
C PHE A 42 -14.41 28.49 30.97
N ILE A 43 -15.29 28.43 29.97
CA ILE A 43 -16.22 27.31 29.78
C ILE A 43 -15.77 26.57 28.52
N PRO A 44 -15.20 25.37 28.63
CA PRO A 44 -14.81 24.56 27.48
C PRO A 44 -16.03 24.26 26.59
N GLN A 45 -15.86 24.39 25.28
CA GLN A 45 -16.88 24.02 24.30
C GLN A 45 -16.43 22.72 23.60
N PRO A 46 -17.02 21.57 23.94
CA PRO A 46 -16.62 20.30 23.33
C PRO A 46 -16.99 20.28 21.85
N LEU A 47 -16.01 20.00 20.99
CA LEU A 47 -16.25 19.85 19.56
C LEU A 47 -16.93 18.52 19.27
N VAL A 48 -17.75 18.49 18.22
CA VAL A 48 -18.43 17.28 17.77
C VAL A 48 -17.89 16.93 16.38
N LEU A 49 -17.32 15.73 16.26
CA LEU A 49 -16.90 15.15 15.00
C LEU A 49 -17.87 14.03 14.64
N ILE A 50 -18.44 14.12 13.43
CA ILE A 50 -19.36 13.14 12.87
C ILE A 50 -18.72 12.61 11.59
N ASP A 51 -18.56 11.30 11.53
CA ASP A 51 -18.10 10.60 10.34
C ASP A 51 -19.33 10.11 9.57
N ASP A 52 -19.67 10.85 8.51
CA ASP A 52 -20.79 10.59 7.61
C ASP A 52 -20.33 9.83 6.35
N THR A 53 -19.16 9.19 6.40
CA THR A 53 -18.58 8.46 5.27
C THR A 53 -19.47 7.29 4.87
N ILE A 54 -19.81 7.25 3.57
CA ILE A 54 -20.53 6.15 2.93
C ILE A 54 -19.51 5.36 2.09
N PRO A 55 -19.15 4.12 2.48
CA PRO A 55 -18.16 3.29 1.79
C PRO A 55 -18.34 3.22 0.26
N GLU A 56 -19.57 3.07 -0.20
CA GLU A 56 -19.90 2.92 -1.63
C GLU A 56 -19.66 4.18 -2.46
N GLN A 57 -19.55 5.35 -1.82
CA GLN A 57 -19.26 6.63 -2.49
C GLN A 57 -17.76 6.87 -2.67
N TRP A 58 -16.91 6.02 -2.09
CA TRP A 58 -15.44 6.09 -2.19
C TRP A 58 -14.87 7.45 -1.75
N LEU A 59 -15.50 8.05 -0.73
CA LEU A 59 -15.27 9.41 -0.28
C LEU A 59 -15.40 9.46 1.24
N PHE A 60 -14.34 9.88 1.94
CA PHE A 60 -14.45 10.26 3.35
C PHE A 60 -15.31 11.52 3.44
N ASN A 61 -16.31 11.54 4.31
CA ASN A 61 -17.17 12.69 4.56
C ASN A 61 -17.28 12.92 6.06
N VAL A 62 -16.62 13.98 6.54
CA VAL A 62 -16.50 14.24 7.98
C VAL A 62 -16.90 15.66 8.32
N SER A 63 -17.82 15.77 9.26
CA SER A 63 -18.33 17.03 9.79
C SER A 63 -17.71 17.31 11.15
N LEU A 64 -16.98 18.42 11.27
CA LEU A 64 -16.50 18.94 12.55
C LEU A 64 -17.27 20.21 12.92
N GLY A 65 -17.85 20.22 14.12
CA GLY A 65 -18.81 21.24 14.50
C GLY A 65 -18.78 21.69 15.95
N ASN A 66 -19.85 22.42 16.31
CA ASN A 66 -20.04 23.14 17.56
C ASN A 66 -19.17 24.42 17.68
N PHE A 67 -18.97 25.11 16.55
CA PHE A 67 -18.23 26.38 16.50
C PHE A 67 -19.16 27.58 16.53
N LEU A 68 -18.75 28.62 17.26
CA LEU A 68 -19.35 29.94 17.15
C LEU A 68 -18.93 30.64 15.82
N PRO A 69 -19.69 31.66 15.36
CA PRO A 69 -19.45 32.30 14.07
C PRO A 69 -18.07 32.97 13.90
N ASP A 70 -17.40 33.27 15.01
CA ASP A 70 -16.10 33.93 15.09
C ASP A 70 -14.92 32.95 14.96
N VAL A 71 -15.19 31.67 14.68
CA VAL A 71 -14.18 30.65 14.42
C VAL A 71 -14.06 30.41 12.91
N GLU A 72 -12.84 30.45 12.43
CA GLU A 72 -12.48 30.15 11.04
C GLU A 72 -11.55 28.94 10.98
N LEU A 73 -11.79 28.06 10.00
CA LEU A 73 -10.87 26.99 9.66
C LEU A 73 -9.81 27.56 8.72
N THR A 74 -8.56 27.60 9.18
CA THR A 74 -7.48 28.27 8.45
C THR A 74 -6.53 27.30 7.76
N LYS A 75 -6.38 26.08 8.30
CA LYS A 75 -5.45 25.08 7.76
C LYS A 75 -5.93 23.67 8.07
N LEU A 76 -5.74 22.77 7.12
CA LEU A 76 -5.92 21.33 7.25
C LEU A 76 -4.57 20.64 7.07
N THR A 77 -4.22 19.73 7.97
CA THR A 77 -3.09 18.82 7.77
C THR A 77 -3.63 17.42 7.53
N LEU A 78 -3.40 16.87 6.33
CA LEU A 78 -3.83 15.54 5.92
C LEU A 78 -2.59 14.66 5.75
N GLY A 79 -2.46 13.62 6.59
CA GLY A 79 -1.23 12.83 6.68
C GLY A 79 -0.03 13.72 7.04
N THR A 80 0.96 13.77 6.15
CA THR A 80 2.18 14.58 6.32
C THR A 80 2.11 15.96 5.63
N GLN A 81 1.05 16.24 4.87
CA GLN A 81 0.91 17.45 4.05
C GLN A 81 -0.02 18.45 4.73
N SER A 82 0.30 19.74 4.63
CA SER A 82 -0.53 20.82 5.19
C SER A 82 -1.00 21.77 4.11
N PHE A 83 -2.28 22.12 4.17
CA PHE A 83 -2.99 22.90 3.17
C PHE A 83 -3.67 24.10 3.82
N PRO A 84 -3.39 25.33 3.35
CA PRO A 84 -4.25 26.47 3.61
C PRO A 84 -5.66 26.20 3.04
N VAL A 85 -6.70 26.62 3.75
CA VAL A 85 -8.10 26.31 3.37
C VAL A 85 -8.60 27.22 2.24
N ASP A 86 -7.94 28.36 2.04
CA ASP A 86 -8.22 29.34 0.99
C ASP A 86 -7.63 29.00 -0.38
N GLU A 87 -6.81 27.94 -0.47
CA GLU A 87 -6.24 27.47 -1.73
C GLU A 87 -7.07 26.32 -2.32
N GLU A 88 -7.52 26.48 -3.57
CA GLU A 88 -8.20 25.40 -4.29
C GLU A 88 -7.26 24.21 -4.51
N THR A 89 -7.77 23.00 -4.27
CA THR A 89 -7.01 21.75 -4.44
C THR A 89 -7.90 20.64 -4.97
N LEU A 90 -7.30 19.70 -5.71
CA LEU A 90 -7.96 18.50 -6.20
C LEU A 90 -7.93 17.35 -5.15
N ILE A 91 -7.27 17.57 -4.02
CA ILE A 91 -7.02 16.53 -2.99
C ILE A 91 -8.24 16.34 -2.08
N PHE A 92 -8.95 17.43 -1.78
CA PHE A 92 -10.11 17.45 -0.90
C PHE A 92 -11.02 18.62 -1.23
N ASN A 93 -12.26 18.55 -0.75
CA ASN A 93 -13.20 19.66 -0.74
C ASN A 93 -13.55 20.00 0.71
N VAL A 94 -13.63 21.30 1.03
CA VAL A 94 -14.01 21.75 2.36
C VAL A 94 -14.97 22.93 2.26
N TYR A 95 -16.07 22.85 2.99
CA TYR A 95 -17.09 23.89 2.99
C TYR A 95 -17.78 23.97 4.34
N THR A 96 -18.52 25.05 4.53
CA THR A 96 -19.21 25.34 5.78
C THR A 96 -20.68 24.98 5.68
N GLY A 97 -21.19 24.30 6.70
CA GLY A 97 -22.61 24.05 6.87
C GLY A 97 -23.15 24.71 8.13
N THR A 98 -24.46 24.58 8.31
CA THR A 98 -25.17 24.86 9.57
C THR A 98 -25.83 23.57 10.03
N ASN A 99 -25.73 23.22 11.32
CA ASN A 99 -26.38 22.03 11.85
C ASN A 99 -27.92 22.13 11.67
N PRO A 100 -28.57 21.26 10.87
CA PRO A 100 -30.01 21.33 10.62
C PRO A 100 -30.86 20.97 11.85
N ASN A 101 -30.27 20.29 12.84
CA ASN A 101 -30.99 19.73 13.99
C ASN A 101 -30.96 20.60 15.25
N GLU A 102 -30.25 21.74 15.24
CA GLU A 102 -30.16 22.65 16.39
C GLU A 102 -30.65 24.06 16.05
N THR A 103 -31.43 24.64 16.96
CA THR A 103 -31.88 26.04 16.91
C THR A 103 -30.77 27.06 17.17
N THR A 104 -29.60 26.60 17.59
CA THR A 104 -28.39 27.41 17.80
C THR A 104 -27.54 27.40 16.53
N LEU A 105 -27.21 28.57 15.99
CA LEU A 105 -26.36 28.80 14.82
C LEU A 105 -24.91 28.33 15.06
N ASN A 106 -24.71 27.03 15.26
CA ASN A 106 -23.40 26.41 15.39
C ASN A 106 -22.87 26.12 13.98
N ARG A 107 -21.75 26.76 13.63
CA ARG A 107 -21.05 26.54 12.36
C ARG A 107 -20.42 25.15 12.38
N ILE A 108 -20.49 24.46 11.25
CA ILE A 108 -19.79 23.19 11.01
C ILE A 108 -18.91 23.32 9.78
N PHE A 109 -17.79 22.60 9.78
CA PHE A 109 -16.92 22.42 8.62
C PHE A 109 -17.04 20.99 8.15
N ILE A 110 -17.35 20.81 6.87
CA ILE A 110 -17.52 19.51 6.23
C ILE A 110 -16.29 19.32 5.34
N LEU A 111 -15.60 18.20 5.56
CA LEU A 111 -14.41 17.79 4.82
C LEU A 111 -14.73 16.55 4.00
N GLU A 112 -14.51 16.64 2.70
CA GLU A 112 -14.67 15.55 1.75
C GLU A 112 -13.31 15.18 1.15
N VAL A 113 -12.86 13.94 1.31
CA VAL A 113 -11.57 13.46 0.78
C VAL A 113 -11.78 12.17 -0.01
N PRO A 114 -11.49 12.14 -1.34
CA PRO A 114 -11.56 10.91 -2.12
C PRO A 114 -10.66 9.84 -1.54
N MET A 115 -11.13 8.60 -1.43
CA MET A 115 -10.31 7.50 -0.90
C MET A 115 -9.12 7.16 -1.81
N GLU A 116 -9.19 7.55 -3.09
CA GLU A 116 -8.06 7.43 -4.02
C GLU A 116 -6.98 8.52 -3.85
N SER A 117 -7.21 9.50 -2.98
CA SER A 117 -6.30 10.61 -2.74
C SER A 117 -4.96 10.15 -2.16
N PRO A 118 -3.82 10.77 -2.52
CA PRO A 118 -2.50 10.36 -2.04
C PRO A 118 -2.26 10.64 -0.54
N VAL A 119 -3.16 11.38 0.13
CA VAL A 119 -3.12 11.63 1.58
C VAL A 119 -3.83 10.55 2.40
N VAL A 120 -4.50 9.61 1.72
CA VAL A 120 -5.17 8.47 2.34
C VAL A 120 -4.22 7.28 2.30
N ASP A 121 -3.86 6.78 3.48
CA ASP A 121 -3.04 5.58 3.62
C ASP A 121 -3.87 4.33 3.34
N ARG A 122 -3.27 3.37 2.65
CA ARG A 122 -3.94 2.14 2.21
C ARG A 122 -3.13 0.93 2.61
N LYS A 123 -3.81 -0.03 3.22
CA LYS A 123 -3.17 -1.25 3.69
C LYS A 123 -4.03 -2.46 3.42
N TYR A 124 -3.48 -3.42 2.68
CA TYR A 124 -4.09 -4.74 2.57
C TYR A 124 -3.94 -5.48 3.90
N ILE A 125 -5.07 -5.84 4.52
CA ILE A 125 -5.09 -6.50 5.84
C ILE A 125 -5.41 -8.00 5.76
N GLY A 126 -5.52 -8.55 4.55
CA GLY A 126 -5.84 -9.97 4.31
C GLY A 126 -7.31 -10.19 3.92
N ASP A 127 -7.62 -11.42 3.51
CA ASP A 127 -8.97 -11.90 3.19
C ASP A 127 -9.75 -11.04 2.18
N GLY A 128 -9.03 -10.39 1.27
CA GLY A 128 -9.64 -9.52 0.26
C GLY A 128 -10.16 -8.20 0.83
N VAL A 129 -9.63 -7.77 1.98
CA VAL A 129 -10.00 -6.50 2.62
C VAL A 129 -8.81 -5.54 2.62
N GLU A 130 -9.09 -4.29 2.25
CA GLU A 130 -8.14 -3.19 2.30
C GLU A 130 -8.66 -2.11 3.25
N GLN A 131 -7.78 -1.64 4.13
CA GLN A 131 -8.04 -0.57 5.07
C GLN A 131 -7.56 0.76 4.51
N TYR A 132 -8.41 1.77 4.60
CA TYR A 132 -8.18 3.15 4.21
C TYR A 132 -8.14 4.00 5.47
N THR A 133 -7.03 4.70 5.69
CA THR A 133 -6.79 5.49 6.89
C THR A 133 -6.57 6.94 6.51
N LEU A 134 -7.30 7.85 7.14
CA LEU A 134 -7.15 9.30 6.95
C LEU A 134 -6.89 9.98 8.29
N ASP A 135 -5.68 10.50 8.42
CA ASP A 135 -5.27 11.35 9.54
C ASP A 135 -5.48 12.83 9.17
N VAL A 136 -6.26 13.53 9.99
CA VAL A 136 -6.58 14.95 9.79
C VAL A 136 -6.24 15.74 11.04
N ILE A 137 -5.62 16.91 10.87
CA ILE A 137 -5.52 17.92 11.93
C ILE A 137 -6.18 19.19 11.43
N TYR A 138 -7.32 19.54 12.04
CA TYR A 138 -8.00 20.80 11.81
C TYR A 138 -7.29 21.88 12.62
N THR A 139 -6.89 22.97 11.96
CA THR A 139 -6.35 24.16 12.61
C THR A 139 -7.32 25.31 12.47
N MET A 140 -7.82 25.79 13.61
CA MET A 140 -8.84 26.83 13.70
C MET A 140 -8.28 28.08 14.34
N THR A 141 -8.83 29.23 13.95
CA THR A 141 -8.49 30.54 14.48
C THR A 141 -9.75 31.24 14.97
N VAL A 142 -9.71 31.77 16.19
CA VAL A 142 -10.73 32.66 16.74
C VAL A 142 -10.39 34.10 16.36
N VAL A 143 -11.32 34.79 15.69
CA VAL A 143 -11.17 36.15 15.18
C VAL A 143 -12.06 37.10 16.01
N PRO A 144 -11.61 38.33 16.37
CA PRO A 144 -10.37 39.00 15.95
C PRO A 144 -9.14 38.75 16.83
N GLU A 145 -9.25 37.98 17.92
CA GLU A 145 -8.14 37.80 18.88
C GLU A 145 -6.97 36.98 18.32
N ASN A 146 -7.11 36.37 17.13
CA ASN A 146 -6.12 35.52 16.46
C ASN A 146 -5.61 34.38 17.35
N LEU A 147 -6.50 33.80 18.15
CA LEU A 147 -6.19 32.66 19.01
C LEU A 147 -6.37 31.37 18.23
N THR A 148 -5.30 30.59 18.10
CA THR A 148 -5.31 29.33 17.35
C THR A 148 -5.50 28.12 18.25
N PHE A 149 -6.18 27.10 17.74
CA PHE A 149 -6.31 25.80 18.38
C PHE A 149 -6.40 24.70 17.32
N THR A 150 -6.18 23.45 17.72
CA THR A 150 -6.19 22.31 16.81
C THR A 150 -7.09 21.19 17.29
N HIS A 151 -7.60 20.41 16.35
CA HIS A 151 -8.35 19.20 16.64
C HIS A 151 -7.89 18.07 15.70
N PRO A 152 -7.24 17.01 16.23
CA PRO A 152 -6.89 15.85 15.43
C PRO A 152 -8.07 14.89 15.28
N ALA A 153 -8.15 14.23 14.13
CA ALA A 153 -9.10 13.16 13.82
C ALA A 153 -8.36 12.02 13.11
N HIS A 154 -8.71 10.79 13.49
CA HIS A 154 -8.17 9.56 12.89
C HIS A 154 -9.34 8.72 12.39
N LEU A 155 -9.43 8.55 11.08
CA LEU A 155 -10.57 7.93 10.41
C LEU A 155 -10.11 6.64 9.74
N ILE A 156 -10.89 5.57 9.89
CA ILE A 156 -10.57 4.25 9.33
C ILE A 156 -11.82 3.66 8.70
N HIS A 157 -11.73 3.30 7.42
CA HIS A 157 -12.73 2.47 6.75
C HIS A 157 -12.08 1.27 6.07
N GLN A 158 -12.86 0.20 5.90
CA GLN A 158 -12.41 -1.04 5.29
C GLN A 158 -13.33 -1.38 4.13
N HIS A 159 -12.73 -1.81 3.02
CA HIS A 159 -13.47 -2.17 1.81
C HIS A 159 -13.02 -3.54 1.32
N THR A 160 -13.98 -4.31 0.83
CA THR A 160 -13.70 -5.54 0.10
C THR A 160 -13.14 -5.19 -1.26
N ILE A 161 -11.98 -5.74 -1.59
CA ILE A 161 -11.27 -5.56 -2.85
C ILE A 161 -11.32 -6.83 -3.68
N VAL A 162 -11.21 -6.66 -5.00
CA VAL A 162 -11.01 -7.79 -5.90
C VAL A 162 -9.52 -8.06 -5.98
N LEU A 163 -9.11 -9.26 -5.56
CA LEU A 163 -7.72 -9.69 -5.68
C LEU A 163 -7.38 -10.05 -7.13
N PRO A 164 -6.11 -9.88 -7.54
CA PRO A 164 -5.66 -10.38 -8.83
C PRO A 164 -5.81 -11.90 -8.86
N VAL A 165 -6.11 -12.42 -10.04
CA VAL A 165 -6.18 -13.86 -10.31
C VAL A 165 -5.17 -14.17 -11.40
N ALA A 166 -4.57 -15.36 -11.37
CA ALA A 166 -3.62 -15.72 -12.39
C ALA A 166 -3.78 -17.16 -12.87
N ASP A 167 -3.63 -17.32 -14.18
CA ASP A 167 -3.67 -18.60 -14.87
C ASP A 167 -2.32 -18.88 -15.53
N GLY A 168 -1.78 -20.06 -15.25
CA GLY A 168 -0.49 -20.50 -15.78
C GLY A 168 -0.65 -21.57 -16.85
N PHE A 169 0.09 -21.45 -17.94
CA PHE A 169 0.19 -22.49 -18.96
C PHE A 169 1.58 -22.52 -19.58
N CYS A 170 1.91 -23.60 -20.29
CA CYS A 170 3.22 -23.77 -20.90
C CYS A 170 3.11 -24.28 -22.33
N ASP A 171 4.10 -23.88 -23.13
CA ASP A 171 4.38 -24.47 -24.43
C ASP A 171 5.62 -25.38 -24.34
N GLU A 172 6.26 -25.70 -25.45
CA GLU A 172 7.42 -26.60 -25.49
C GLU A 172 8.69 -25.99 -24.85
N GLU A 173 8.82 -24.66 -24.84
CA GLU A 173 10.03 -23.96 -24.44
C GLU A 173 9.82 -22.94 -23.31
N ASN A 174 8.59 -22.46 -23.12
CA ASN A 174 8.27 -21.34 -22.24
C ASN A 174 7.16 -21.66 -21.25
N MET A 175 7.23 -20.96 -20.12
CA MET A 175 6.20 -20.91 -19.11
C MET A 175 5.54 -19.52 -19.15
N THR A 176 4.22 -19.48 -19.26
CA THR A 176 3.44 -18.25 -19.32
C THR A 176 2.50 -18.14 -18.14
N LEU A 177 2.50 -16.97 -17.50
CA LEU A 177 1.54 -16.57 -16.47
C LEU A 177 0.73 -15.39 -17.01
N MET A 178 -0.59 -15.55 -17.03
CA MET A 178 -1.52 -14.48 -17.32
C MET A 178 -2.16 -14.03 -16.01
N VAL A 179 -1.92 -12.79 -15.60
CA VAL A 179 -2.49 -12.17 -14.41
C VAL A 179 -3.63 -11.27 -14.85
N THR A 180 -4.83 -11.51 -14.36
CA THR A 180 -5.96 -10.57 -14.44
C THR A 180 -5.91 -9.65 -13.22
N HIS A 181 -5.81 -8.35 -13.47
CA HIS A 181 -5.69 -7.34 -12.42
C HIS A 181 -6.98 -7.19 -11.62
N GLY A 182 -6.81 -6.87 -10.34
CA GLY A 182 -7.88 -6.56 -9.39
C GLY A 182 -8.07 -5.04 -9.23
N THR A 183 -8.61 -4.63 -8.09
CA THR A 183 -8.85 -3.20 -7.80
C THR A 183 -7.62 -2.49 -7.23
N SER A 184 -6.74 -3.22 -6.53
CA SER A 184 -5.67 -2.66 -5.69
C SER A 184 -4.26 -3.13 -6.07
N ASP A 185 -4.12 -4.14 -6.92
CA ASP A 185 -2.81 -4.71 -7.30
C ASP A 185 -1.94 -3.77 -8.13
N ARG A 186 -2.53 -2.75 -8.75
CA ARG A 186 -1.80 -1.62 -9.38
C ARG A 186 -0.89 -0.83 -8.42
N TYR A 187 -1.10 -0.96 -7.11
CA TYR A 187 -0.29 -0.32 -6.07
C TYR A 187 0.77 -1.26 -5.48
N TRP A 188 0.80 -2.52 -5.92
CA TRP A 188 1.72 -3.53 -5.43
C TRP A 188 2.88 -3.72 -6.41
N ILE A 189 4.02 -4.18 -5.91
CA ILE A 189 5.21 -4.39 -6.72
C ILE A 189 5.27 -5.85 -7.17
N PRO A 190 5.31 -6.15 -8.49
CA PRO A 190 5.43 -7.51 -9.00
C PRO A 190 6.88 -8.03 -8.94
N PHE A 191 7.04 -9.31 -8.62
CA PHE A 191 8.33 -10.02 -8.55
C PHE A 191 8.23 -11.40 -9.19
N ILE A 192 9.31 -11.83 -9.85
CA ILE A 192 9.55 -13.23 -10.23
C ILE A 192 10.71 -13.74 -9.37
N GLY A 193 10.44 -14.72 -8.50
CA GLY A 193 11.40 -15.12 -7.47
C GLY A 193 11.80 -13.94 -6.57
N ASN A 194 13.05 -13.49 -6.69
CA ASN A 194 13.61 -12.33 -5.97
C ASN A 194 13.87 -11.11 -6.87
N MET A 195 13.57 -11.22 -8.17
CA MET A 195 13.76 -10.15 -9.14
C MET A 195 12.48 -9.32 -9.22
N GLN A 196 12.59 -8.01 -8.97
CA GLN A 196 11.50 -7.09 -9.23
C GLN A 196 11.21 -7.07 -10.74
N LEU A 197 9.95 -7.25 -11.11
CA LEU A 197 9.53 -7.30 -12.49
C LEU A 197 9.20 -5.90 -13.01
N THR A 198 10.09 -5.36 -13.82
CA THR A 198 9.91 -4.15 -14.62
C THR A 198 10.16 -4.44 -16.10
N PRO A 199 9.67 -3.62 -17.03
CA PRO A 199 9.96 -3.79 -18.47
C PRO A 199 11.46 -3.90 -18.77
N ASP A 200 12.28 -3.08 -18.12
CA ASP A 200 13.74 -3.09 -18.30
C ASP A 200 14.38 -4.38 -17.77
N SER A 201 13.97 -4.80 -16.58
CA SER A 201 14.50 -6.01 -15.96
C SER A 201 14.10 -7.27 -16.75
N ALA A 202 12.86 -7.32 -17.25
CA ALA A 202 12.36 -8.38 -18.11
C ALA A 202 13.18 -8.47 -19.40
N ALA A 203 13.41 -7.33 -20.07
CA ALA A 203 14.22 -7.27 -21.28
C ALA A 203 15.67 -7.75 -21.05
N GLN A 204 16.29 -7.37 -19.93
CA GLN A 204 17.65 -7.82 -19.57
C GLN A 204 17.74 -9.34 -19.35
N ARG A 205 16.65 -9.97 -18.91
CA ARG A 205 16.55 -11.42 -18.71
C ARG A 205 16.00 -12.18 -19.92
N GLY A 206 15.63 -11.48 -20.99
CA GLY A 206 15.00 -12.09 -22.17
C GLY A 206 13.57 -12.57 -21.91
N TYR A 207 12.88 -11.99 -20.94
CA TYR A 207 11.48 -12.29 -20.64
C TYR A 207 10.56 -11.40 -21.47
N HIS A 208 9.41 -11.95 -21.85
CA HIS A 208 8.39 -11.20 -22.53
C HIS A 208 7.31 -10.76 -21.52
N LEU A 209 7.21 -9.46 -21.31
CA LEU A 209 6.19 -8.84 -20.47
C LEU A 209 5.27 -8.00 -21.34
N THR A 210 3.97 -8.24 -21.27
CA THR A 210 2.94 -7.45 -21.94
C THR A 210 1.88 -7.04 -20.95
N GLU A 211 1.59 -5.75 -20.87
CA GLU A 211 0.60 -5.20 -19.95
C GLU A 211 -0.40 -4.34 -20.73
N ASN A 212 -1.69 -4.61 -20.53
CA ASN A 212 -2.79 -3.90 -21.20
C ASN A 212 -3.76 -3.21 -20.22
N GLY A 213 -3.31 -3.00 -18.98
CA GLY A 213 -4.05 -2.36 -17.89
C GLY A 213 -5.01 -3.29 -17.14
N THR A 214 -5.66 -4.24 -17.83
CA THR A 214 -6.54 -5.24 -17.20
C THR A 214 -5.88 -6.60 -17.02
N HIS A 215 -4.88 -6.89 -17.86
CA HIS A 215 -4.13 -8.12 -17.82
C HIS A 215 -2.63 -7.84 -18.01
N SER A 216 -1.84 -8.66 -17.33
CA SER A 216 -0.41 -8.79 -17.53
C SER A 216 -0.09 -10.20 -17.99
N VAL A 217 0.67 -10.33 -19.08
CA VAL A 217 1.14 -11.61 -19.61
C VAL A 217 2.64 -11.65 -19.48
N ILE A 218 3.12 -12.66 -18.77
CA ILE A 218 4.52 -12.86 -18.41
C ILE A 218 4.95 -14.19 -18.98
N THR A 219 5.86 -14.18 -19.95
CA THR A 219 6.41 -15.40 -20.55
C THR A 219 7.90 -15.47 -20.26
N ILE A 220 8.32 -16.57 -19.65
CA ILE A 220 9.71 -16.85 -19.31
C ILE A 220 10.17 -18.18 -19.92
N PRO A 221 11.43 -18.30 -20.38
CA PRO A 221 11.99 -19.57 -20.84
C PRO A 221 12.05 -20.62 -19.73
N ARG A 222 11.91 -21.91 -20.08
CA ARG A 222 11.97 -23.05 -19.14
C ARG A 222 13.31 -23.21 -18.42
N ASP A 223 14.37 -22.57 -18.92
CA ASP A 223 15.75 -22.59 -18.40
C ASP A 223 16.16 -21.23 -17.79
N ALA A 224 15.20 -20.33 -17.60
CA ALA A 224 15.43 -19.06 -16.92
C ALA A 224 15.96 -19.27 -15.49
N ALA A 225 16.81 -18.37 -15.00
CA ALA A 225 17.48 -18.53 -13.71
C ALA A 225 16.51 -18.49 -12.50
N GLU A 226 15.33 -17.91 -12.69
CA GLU A 226 14.25 -17.78 -11.72
C GLU A 226 13.33 -19.01 -11.69
N VAL A 227 13.50 -19.95 -12.62
CA VAL A 227 12.79 -21.23 -12.67
C VAL A 227 13.48 -22.24 -11.75
N VAL A 228 12.69 -22.89 -10.91
CA VAL A 228 13.12 -23.96 -10.03
C VAL A 228 12.85 -25.30 -10.72
N HIS A 229 13.91 -26.13 -10.83
CA HIS A 229 13.80 -27.51 -11.28
C HIS A 229 13.54 -28.42 -10.08
N GLU A 230 12.36 -29.02 -9.99
CA GLU A 230 11.91 -29.74 -8.78
C GLU A 230 12.15 -31.24 -8.85
N ALA A 231 11.82 -31.87 -9.99
CA ALA A 231 11.92 -33.31 -10.15
C ALA A 231 12.06 -33.73 -11.63
N ILE A 232 12.54 -34.96 -11.86
CA ILE A 232 12.51 -35.62 -13.16
C ILE A 232 11.66 -36.89 -13.02
N ASN A 233 10.65 -37.05 -13.87
CA ASN A 233 9.80 -38.24 -13.92
C ASN A 233 9.53 -38.66 -15.38
N GLU A 234 8.66 -39.65 -15.58
CA GLU A 234 8.29 -40.14 -16.93
C GLU A 234 7.62 -39.08 -17.82
N GLN A 235 7.02 -38.04 -17.22
CA GLN A 235 6.40 -36.91 -17.93
C GLN A 235 7.41 -35.82 -18.31
N GLY A 236 8.64 -35.89 -17.79
CA GLY A 236 9.72 -34.96 -18.11
C GLY A 236 10.33 -34.29 -16.88
N LEU A 237 10.97 -33.14 -17.11
CA LEU A 237 11.54 -32.27 -16.09
C LEU A 237 10.46 -31.34 -15.55
N HIS A 238 10.13 -31.46 -14.28
CA HIS A 238 9.18 -30.59 -13.60
C HIS A 238 9.84 -29.27 -13.22
N ASN A 239 9.33 -28.20 -13.81
CA ASN A 239 9.78 -26.84 -13.66
C ASN A 239 8.68 -26.01 -13.01
N ARG A 240 9.05 -25.14 -12.07
CA ARG A 240 8.14 -24.20 -11.43
C ARG A 240 8.78 -22.83 -11.34
N PHE A 241 7.99 -21.78 -11.54
CA PHE A 241 8.39 -20.44 -11.12
C PHE A 241 7.32 -19.81 -10.23
N GLU A 242 7.75 -18.88 -9.38
CA GLU A 242 6.88 -18.14 -8.47
C GLU A 242 6.80 -16.68 -8.91
N PHE A 243 5.58 -16.17 -8.95
CA PHE A 243 5.28 -14.76 -9.09
C PHE A 243 4.70 -14.22 -7.79
N LYS A 244 5.10 -13.03 -7.36
CA LYS A 244 4.69 -12.43 -6.08
C LYS A 244 4.34 -10.97 -6.27
N PHE A 245 3.19 -10.55 -5.74
CA PHE A 245 2.95 -9.15 -5.44
C PHE A 245 3.42 -8.85 -4.03
N ARG A 246 4.20 -7.77 -3.89
CA ARG A 246 4.70 -7.28 -2.61
C ARG A 246 4.19 -5.88 -2.33
N ASP A 247 4.04 -5.58 -1.05
CA ASP A 247 3.71 -4.26 -0.58
C ASP A 247 4.80 -3.25 -0.98
N ASN A 248 4.40 -2.04 -1.39
CA ASN A 248 5.33 -1.04 -1.90
C ASN A 248 6.25 -0.45 -0.81
N GLU A 249 5.82 -0.47 0.45
CA GLU A 249 6.58 0.13 1.56
C GLU A 249 7.35 -0.93 2.35
N THR A 250 6.65 -1.99 2.77
CA THR A 250 7.19 -3.04 3.64
C THR A 250 7.87 -4.17 2.86
N LEU A 251 7.59 -4.30 1.56
CA LEU A 251 8.02 -5.41 0.71
C LEU A 251 7.54 -6.80 1.19
N GLU A 252 6.54 -6.85 2.08
CA GLU A 252 5.90 -8.09 2.49
C GLU A 252 5.12 -8.71 1.32
N VAL A 253 5.06 -10.04 1.28
CA VAL A 253 4.34 -10.74 0.21
C VAL A 253 2.84 -10.68 0.49
N LEU A 254 2.10 -10.05 -0.42
CA LEU A 254 0.65 -9.88 -0.32
C LEU A 254 -0.08 -11.03 -0.98
N VAL A 255 0.30 -11.33 -2.23
CA VAL A 255 -0.28 -12.41 -3.03
C VAL A 255 0.83 -13.12 -3.80
N ASN A 256 0.70 -14.44 -3.97
CA ASN A 256 1.61 -15.22 -4.78
C ASN A 256 0.87 -16.14 -5.75
N PHE A 257 1.52 -16.42 -6.87
CA PHE A 257 1.09 -17.38 -7.88
C PHE A 257 2.27 -18.26 -8.26
N SER A 258 1.97 -19.46 -8.75
CA SER A 258 2.99 -20.37 -9.26
C SER A 258 2.53 -21.06 -10.52
N VAL A 259 3.39 -21.13 -11.52
CA VAL A 259 3.18 -21.95 -12.71
C VAL A 259 4.11 -23.14 -12.62
N SER A 260 3.56 -24.34 -12.80
CA SER A 260 4.32 -25.59 -12.75
C SER A 260 4.04 -26.40 -14.01
N CYS A 261 5.10 -26.83 -14.68
CA CYS A 261 5.01 -27.53 -15.97
C CYS A 261 6.07 -28.61 -16.10
N SER A 262 5.73 -29.67 -16.82
CA SER A 262 6.65 -30.77 -17.11
C SER A 262 7.10 -30.67 -18.55
N PHE A 263 8.39 -30.47 -18.76
CA PHE A 263 8.97 -30.33 -20.08
C PHE A 263 9.71 -31.59 -20.51
N SER A 264 9.62 -31.91 -21.80
CA SER A 264 10.30 -33.08 -22.35
C SER A 264 11.81 -33.03 -22.07
N ILE A 265 12.35 -34.20 -21.76
CA ILE A 265 13.77 -34.47 -21.56
C ILE A 265 14.40 -35.23 -22.73
N SER A 266 13.72 -35.31 -23.88
CA SER A 266 14.24 -35.99 -25.08
C SER A 266 15.62 -35.47 -25.48
N ASP A 267 15.92 -34.19 -25.24
CA ASP A 267 17.22 -33.59 -25.55
C ASP A 267 18.30 -33.90 -24.50
N LEU A 268 17.93 -34.45 -23.34
CA LEU A 268 18.89 -34.88 -22.33
C LEU A 268 19.59 -36.19 -22.72
N ILE A 269 18.99 -37.03 -23.58
CA ILE A 269 19.61 -38.27 -24.07
C ILE A 269 19.48 -38.33 -25.59
N THR A 270 20.58 -38.08 -26.29
CA THR A 270 20.64 -38.17 -27.75
C THR A 270 21.49 -39.37 -28.19
N CYS A 271 20.88 -40.28 -28.94
CA CYS A 271 21.56 -41.42 -29.56
C CYS A 271 21.71 -41.18 -31.06
N PHE A 272 22.94 -41.08 -31.55
CA PHE A 272 23.23 -40.88 -32.97
C PHE A 272 23.36 -42.23 -33.71
N PRO A 273 22.96 -42.32 -34.99
CA PRO A 273 23.15 -43.52 -35.81
C PRO A 273 24.61 -43.98 -35.93
N SER A 274 25.57 -43.08 -35.71
CA SER A 274 27.01 -43.38 -35.65
C SER A 274 27.42 -44.20 -34.43
N GLY A 275 26.49 -44.51 -33.53
CA GLY A 275 26.78 -45.15 -32.25
C GLY A 275 27.29 -44.19 -31.18
N ARG A 276 27.32 -42.87 -31.44
CA ARG A 276 27.63 -41.87 -30.42
C ARG A 276 26.40 -41.62 -29.54
N ILE A 277 26.59 -41.52 -28.23
CA ILE A 277 25.55 -41.26 -27.24
C ILE A 277 25.97 -40.02 -26.44
N VAL A 278 25.07 -39.04 -26.35
CA VAL A 278 25.24 -37.84 -25.51
C VAL A 278 24.17 -37.85 -24.43
N ILE A 279 24.59 -37.77 -23.17
CA ILE A 279 23.72 -37.73 -22.01
C ILE A 279 24.02 -36.48 -21.20
N THR A 280 23.03 -35.60 -21.04
CA THR A 280 23.09 -34.44 -20.17
C THR A 280 22.27 -34.73 -18.92
N VAL A 281 22.93 -34.76 -17.77
CA VAL A 281 22.28 -34.96 -16.47
C VAL A 281 22.21 -33.62 -15.75
N LEU A 282 21.02 -33.25 -15.28
CA LEU A 282 20.81 -32.04 -14.48
C LEU A 282 21.10 -32.34 -13.01
N LYS A 283 21.86 -31.48 -12.35
CA LYS A 283 22.21 -31.61 -10.93
C LYS A 283 21.14 -30.96 -10.04
N LEU A 284 19.98 -31.59 -9.92
CA LEU A 284 18.92 -31.07 -9.04
C LEU A 284 19.35 -31.04 -7.55
N GLU A 285 20.18 -32.00 -7.12
CA GLU A 285 20.68 -32.09 -5.73
C GLU A 285 21.66 -30.97 -5.33
N ALA A 286 22.34 -30.36 -6.31
CA ALA A 286 23.24 -29.23 -6.08
C ALA A 286 22.49 -27.97 -5.60
N LEU A 287 21.19 -27.86 -5.94
CA LEU A 287 20.31 -26.79 -5.45
C LEU A 287 19.89 -26.99 -3.98
N LEU A 288 20.01 -28.21 -3.45
CA LEU A 288 19.77 -28.55 -2.04
C LEU A 288 21.06 -28.59 -1.19
N GLY A 289 22.19 -28.14 -1.74
CA GLY A 289 23.49 -28.13 -1.04
C GLY A 289 24.13 -29.51 -0.86
N VAL A 290 23.65 -30.53 -1.58
CA VAL A 290 24.21 -31.89 -1.57
C VAL A 290 25.07 -32.07 -2.83
N ASP A 291 26.39 -32.21 -2.66
CA ASP A 291 27.30 -32.48 -3.78
C ASP A 291 27.25 -33.96 -4.17
N GLY A 292 26.19 -34.32 -4.91
CA GLY A 292 26.02 -35.63 -5.51
C GLY A 292 27.07 -35.88 -6.60
N LYS A 293 27.94 -36.89 -6.40
CA LYS A 293 28.87 -37.33 -7.45
C LYS A 293 28.11 -38.07 -8.55
N MET A 294 27.62 -37.34 -9.56
CA MET A 294 27.04 -37.93 -10.77
C MET A 294 28.14 -38.58 -11.63
N MET A 295 28.09 -39.92 -11.74
CA MET A 295 29.04 -40.74 -12.51
C MET A 295 28.26 -41.82 -13.27
N LEU A 296 28.76 -42.20 -14.45
CA LEU A 296 28.27 -43.38 -15.15
C LEU A 296 28.67 -44.66 -14.39
N LYS A 297 28.01 -45.79 -14.68
CA LYS A 297 28.33 -47.11 -14.10
C LYS A 297 29.81 -47.46 -14.29
N ASP A 298 30.34 -47.18 -15.47
CA ASP A 298 31.77 -47.23 -15.72
C ASP A 298 32.45 -45.95 -15.21
N LYS A 299 33.14 -46.08 -14.08
CA LYS A 299 33.83 -44.96 -13.42
C LYS A 299 35.01 -44.41 -14.23
N THR A 300 35.48 -45.14 -15.25
CA THR A 300 36.55 -44.66 -16.14
C THR A 300 36.04 -43.60 -17.10
N CYS A 301 34.73 -43.59 -17.38
CA CYS A 301 34.11 -42.61 -18.24
C CYS A 301 33.88 -41.28 -17.53
N ARG A 302 34.66 -40.30 -17.96
CA ARG A 302 34.62 -38.95 -17.43
C ARG A 302 33.62 -38.10 -18.22
N PRO A 303 32.95 -37.15 -17.55
CA PRO A 303 32.11 -36.20 -18.25
C PRO A 303 32.96 -35.33 -19.18
N LYS A 304 32.40 -35.03 -20.35
CA LYS A 304 33.03 -34.12 -21.32
C LYS A 304 32.86 -32.67 -20.88
N GLU A 305 31.73 -32.35 -20.25
CA GLU A 305 31.42 -31.03 -19.71
C GLU A 305 30.85 -31.17 -18.31
N ARG A 306 31.23 -30.28 -17.40
CA ARG A 306 30.70 -30.20 -16.05
C ARG A 306 30.52 -28.73 -15.68
N SER A 307 29.29 -28.36 -15.33
CA SER A 307 28.96 -27.05 -14.78
C SER A 307 28.36 -27.16 -13.38
N ALA A 308 27.94 -26.03 -12.81
CA ALA A 308 27.22 -25.98 -11.54
C ALA A 308 25.89 -26.74 -11.59
N PHE A 309 25.17 -26.70 -12.72
CA PHE A 309 23.80 -27.21 -12.84
C PHE A 309 23.63 -28.41 -13.77
N LYS A 310 24.62 -28.73 -14.61
CA LYS A 310 24.57 -29.87 -15.53
C LYS A 310 25.89 -30.62 -15.67
N VAL A 311 25.80 -31.89 -16.06
CA VAL A 311 26.94 -32.75 -16.42
C VAL A 311 26.64 -33.42 -17.75
N THR A 312 27.54 -33.26 -18.71
CA THR A 312 27.38 -33.85 -20.04
C THR A 312 28.40 -34.98 -20.24
N PHE A 313 27.90 -36.16 -20.58
CA PHE A 313 28.68 -37.30 -21.02
C PHE A 313 28.51 -37.47 -22.52
N ASP A 314 29.60 -37.76 -23.21
CA ASP A 314 29.64 -37.94 -24.66
C ASP A 314 30.58 -39.09 -24.95
N PHE A 315 30.00 -40.23 -25.32
CA PHE A 315 30.71 -41.49 -25.44
C PHE A 315 30.13 -42.36 -26.56
N SER A 316 30.85 -43.41 -26.94
CA SER A 316 30.38 -44.35 -27.96
C SER A 316 29.61 -45.50 -27.31
N ALA A 317 28.61 -46.05 -27.99
CA ALA A 317 27.73 -47.12 -27.54
C ALA A 317 28.43 -48.47 -27.31
N ASN A 318 29.72 -48.57 -27.65
CA ASN A 318 30.61 -49.70 -27.35
C ASN A 318 31.59 -49.40 -26.20
N THR A 319 31.47 -48.25 -25.54
CA THR A 319 32.34 -47.78 -24.43
C THR A 319 31.52 -47.49 -23.17
N CYS A 320 32.18 -47.13 -22.07
CA CYS A 320 31.53 -46.73 -20.82
C CYS A 320 30.62 -47.79 -20.18
N GLY A 321 31.00 -49.06 -20.30
CA GLY A 321 30.28 -50.18 -19.69
C GLY A 321 28.86 -50.37 -20.24
N THR A 322 28.59 -49.91 -21.46
CA THR A 322 27.34 -50.17 -22.18
C THR A 322 27.21 -51.66 -22.51
N SER A 323 26.06 -52.24 -22.22
CA SER A 323 25.77 -53.66 -22.47
C SER A 323 24.57 -53.79 -23.41
N ARG A 324 24.72 -54.57 -24.48
CA ARG A 324 23.61 -54.94 -25.36
C ARG A 324 22.84 -56.11 -24.73
N ARG A 325 21.52 -55.99 -24.65
CA ARG A 325 20.60 -57.11 -24.41
C ARG A 325 19.82 -57.40 -25.68
#